data_AF-A0A7X6A7J5-F1
#
_entry.id   AF-A0A7X6A7J5-F1
#
_cell.length_a   1.000
_cell.length_b   1.000
_cell.length_c   1.000
_cell.angle_alpha   90.00
_cell.angle_beta   90.00
_cell.angle_gamma   90.00
#
_symmetry.space_group_name_H-M   'P 1'
#
loop_
_entity.id
_entity.type
_entity.pdbx_description
1 polymer ?
#
loop_
_entity_poly.entity_id
_entity_poly.type
_entity_poly.pdbx_seq_one_letter_code
_entity_poly.pdbx_strand_id
1 'polypeptide(L)'
;DKRELGQKLAFISPTLDSTGLSKADIVLEAVVEDLEIKRRVLADTEQRIGERTVFATNTSSLPITDIAAGALHPERVVGLHFFNPVHRMPLVEIIAGQRSSPEAVATAHAFAIKLGKTPVIVKDGPGFLVNRILTFYLNEALQMLVEGVRMEALDEAMEKFGMPMGPFALLDQVGLDTAGHVASVLRAAFGERAGATVDVLETVIASERLGRKNGRGFYRYRNGKRRGTDDEIYNLVGVRDSRQVPAETLQERMVLAMINEAVLCLEEGVVAQPRDIDIAMVM
;
A
#
# COMPACT_ATOMS: atom_id res chain seq x y z
N ASP A 1 24.20 -16.92 11.39
CA ASP A 1 25.52 -17.53 11.16
C ASP A 1 26.21 -16.81 9.99
N LYS A 2 27.51 -16.45 10.11
CA LYS A 2 28.26 -15.75 9.04
C LYS A 2 28.41 -16.62 7.78
N ARG A 3 28.48 -17.94 7.93
CA ARG A 3 28.59 -18.88 6.81
C ARG A 3 27.31 -18.91 5.99
N GLU A 4 26.17 -18.99 6.68
CA GLU A 4 24.85 -18.95 6.03
C GLU A 4 24.64 -17.61 5.30
N LEU A 5 25.01 -16.49 5.90
CA LEU A 5 24.95 -15.17 5.25
C LEU A 5 25.79 -15.14 3.97
N GLY A 6 27.03 -15.64 4.01
CA GLY A 6 27.90 -15.71 2.84
C GLY A 6 27.31 -16.56 1.71
N GLN A 7 26.67 -17.69 2.04
CA GLN A 7 25.98 -18.53 1.06
C GLN A 7 24.78 -17.81 0.43
N LYS A 8 23.98 -17.09 1.22
CA LYS A 8 22.82 -16.34 0.68
C LYS A 8 23.24 -15.17 -0.20
N LEU A 9 24.29 -14.45 0.18
CA LEU A 9 24.83 -13.35 -0.62
C LEU A 9 25.41 -13.82 -1.96
N ALA A 10 25.91 -15.04 -2.06
CA ALA A 10 26.40 -15.60 -3.31
C ALA A 10 25.30 -15.81 -4.38
N PHE A 11 24.02 -15.81 -4.00
CA PHE A 11 22.90 -15.83 -4.94
C PHE A 11 22.53 -14.43 -5.47
N ILE A 12 23.17 -13.36 -4.97
CA ILE A 12 22.92 -11.98 -5.37
C ILE A 12 24.08 -11.52 -6.26
N SER A 13 23.78 -11.25 -7.53
CA SER A 13 24.73 -10.69 -8.50
C SER A 13 24.32 -9.27 -8.87
N PRO A 14 24.94 -8.23 -8.30
CA PRO A 14 24.64 -6.86 -8.65
C PRO A 14 25.17 -6.55 -10.07
N THR A 15 24.38 -5.84 -10.86
CA THR A 15 24.80 -5.35 -12.19
C THR A 15 24.19 -3.98 -12.45
N LEU A 16 24.79 -3.25 -13.40
CA LEU A 16 24.27 -2.01 -13.98
C LEU A 16 23.89 -2.18 -15.46
N ASP A 17 24.05 -3.38 -16.00
CA ASP A 17 23.68 -3.75 -17.37
C ASP A 17 22.58 -4.84 -17.37
N SER A 18 22.26 -5.38 -18.54
CA SER A 18 21.21 -6.39 -18.70
C SER A 18 21.68 -7.84 -18.51
N THR A 19 22.88 -8.06 -17.96
CA THR A 19 23.45 -9.40 -17.79
C THR A 19 22.52 -10.28 -16.94
N GLY A 20 22.15 -11.44 -17.48
CA GLY A 20 21.30 -12.43 -16.80
C GLY A 20 19.80 -12.29 -17.05
N LEU A 21 19.31 -11.14 -17.54
CA LEU A 21 17.87 -10.92 -17.78
C LEU A 21 17.25 -11.93 -18.76
N SER A 22 17.99 -12.32 -19.81
CA SER A 22 17.52 -13.28 -20.82
C SER A 22 17.29 -14.68 -20.29
N LYS A 23 17.82 -15.01 -19.10
CA LYS A 23 17.66 -16.30 -18.42
C LYS A 23 16.69 -16.23 -17.24
N ALA A 24 16.11 -15.08 -16.96
CA ALA A 24 15.20 -14.92 -15.84
C ALA A 24 13.82 -15.50 -16.16
N ASP A 25 13.26 -16.28 -15.24
CA ASP A 25 11.86 -16.73 -15.34
C ASP A 25 10.88 -15.60 -14.97
N ILE A 26 11.29 -14.73 -14.04
CA ILE A 26 10.55 -13.55 -13.59
C ILE A 26 11.51 -12.36 -13.44
N VAL A 27 11.07 -11.19 -13.88
CA VAL A 27 11.72 -9.89 -13.60
C VAL A 27 10.78 -9.08 -12.73
N LEU A 28 11.28 -8.55 -11.61
CA LEU A 28 10.53 -7.68 -10.70
C LEU A 28 11.04 -6.24 -10.80
N GLU A 29 10.19 -5.35 -11.28
CA GLU A 29 10.44 -3.91 -11.33
C GLU A 29 10.06 -3.28 -9.98
N ALA A 30 10.99 -2.47 -9.45
CA ALA A 30 10.83 -1.71 -8.20
C ALA A 30 11.52 -0.33 -8.28
N VAL A 31 11.37 0.34 -9.41
CA VAL A 31 11.76 1.75 -9.62
C VAL A 31 10.71 2.70 -9.02
N VAL A 32 10.97 4.01 -9.13
CA VAL A 32 10.11 5.06 -8.62
C VAL A 32 8.65 4.95 -9.13
N GLU A 33 7.71 5.42 -8.32
CA GLU A 33 6.26 5.36 -8.60
C GLU A 33 5.84 6.41 -9.62
N ASP A 34 6.27 6.23 -10.87
CA ASP A 34 5.95 7.08 -12.01
C ASP A 34 5.59 6.21 -13.22
N LEU A 35 4.43 6.46 -13.81
CA LEU A 35 3.86 5.63 -14.88
C LEU A 35 4.75 5.61 -16.13
N GLU A 36 5.30 6.76 -16.53
CA GLU A 36 6.11 6.87 -17.75
C GLU A 36 7.48 6.22 -17.57
N ILE A 37 8.08 6.37 -16.38
CA ILE A 37 9.32 5.67 -16.04
C ILE A 37 9.10 4.16 -16.03
N LYS A 38 8.03 3.67 -15.42
CA LYS A 38 7.72 2.23 -15.38
C LYS A 38 7.45 1.66 -16.77
N ARG A 39 6.68 2.36 -17.61
CA ARG A 39 6.45 1.98 -19.02
C ARG A 39 7.76 1.90 -19.81
N ARG A 40 8.66 2.87 -19.62
CA ARG A 40 9.98 2.86 -20.27
C ARG A 40 10.83 1.67 -19.81
N VAL A 41 10.84 1.38 -18.51
CA VAL A 41 11.56 0.21 -17.95
C VAL A 41 10.99 -1.09 -18.49
N LEU A 42 9.66 -1.22 -18.56
CA LEU A 42 9.01 -2.38 -19.16
C LEU A 42 9.42 -2.57 -20.63
N ALA A 43 9.27 -1.54 -21.47
CA ALA A 43 9.61 -1.61 -22.89
C ALA A 43 11.08 -1.97 -23.14
N ASP A 44 11.99 -1.41 -22.33
CA ASP A 44 13.43 -1.68 -22.39
C ASP A 44 13.78 -3.08 -21.88
N THR A 45 13.03 -3.59 -20.91
CA THR A 45 13.19 -4.95 -20.36
C THR A 45 12.69 -6.01 -21.33
N GLU A 46 11.55 -5.78 -22.00
CA GLU A 46 10.96 -6.72 -22.97
C GLU A 46 11.90 -7.09 -24.12
N GLN A 47 12.81 -6.19 -24.50
CA GLN A 47 13.82 -6.45 -25.54
C GLN A 47 14.94 -7.39 -25.10
N ARG A 48 15.05 -7.70 -23.81
CA ARG A 48 16.22 -8.39 -23.21
C ARG A 48 15.87 -9.65 -22.42
N ILE A 49 14.60 -9.84 -22.09
CA ILE A 49 14.10 -11.02 -21.38
C ILE A 49 13.76 -12.16 -22.33
N GLY A 50 13.61 -13.37 -21.80
CA GLY A 50 13.20 -14.53 -22.59
C GLY A 50 11.73 -14.45 -23.03
N GLU A 51 11.35 -15.24 -24.03
CA GLU A 51 9.99 -15.29 -24.59
C GLU A 51 8.92 -15.75 -23.58
N ARG A 52 9.34 -16.40 -22.49
CA ARG A 52 8.43 -16.90 -21.44
C ARG A 52 8.57 -16.17 -20.11
N THR A 53 9.43 -15.15 -20.03
CA THR A 53 9.69 -14.41 -18.80
C THR A 53 8.46 -13.58 -18.41
N VAL A 54 8.05 -13.68 -17.15
CA VAL A 54 7.02 -12.82 -16.56
C VAL A 54 7.64 -11.50 -16.11
N PHE A 55 7.01 -10.39 -16.48
CA PHE A 55 7.34 -9.08 -15.94
C PHE A 55 6.37 -8.76 -14.79
N ALA A 56 6.90 -8.61 -13.60
CA ALA A 56 6.16 -8.20 -12.42
C ALA A 56 6.56 -6.78 -12.02
N THR A 57 5.61 -5.96 -11.56
CA THR A 57 5.88 -4.63 -11.02
C THR A 57 5.43 -4.54 -9.56
N ASN A 58 6.26 -3.94 -8.70
CA ASN A 58 5.97 -3.62 -7.30
C ASN A 58 5.34 -2.22 -7.15
N THR A 59 4.52 -1.80 -8.09
CA THR A 59 3.66 -0.61 -7.93
C THR A 59 2.71 -0.78 -6.74
N SER A 60 2.38 0.30 -6.05
CA SER A 60 1.46 0.30 -4.90
C SER A 60 0.09 0.90 -5.23
N SER A 61 -0.03 1.61 -6.35
CA SER A 61 -1.26 2.36 -6.68
C SER A 61 -1.57 2.48 -8.17
N LEU A 62 -0.56 2.43 -9.04
CA LEU A 62 -0.77 2.55 -10.48
C LEU A 62 -1.39 1.25 -11.05
N PRO A 63 -2.47 1.33 -11.85
CA PRO A 63 -3.05 0.15 -12.47
C PRO A 63 -2.06 -0.59 -13.37
N ILE A 64 -2.05 -1.91 -13.25
CA ILE A 64 -1.20 -2.80 -14.07
C ILE A 64 -1.56 -2.68 -15.54
N THR A 65 -2.85 -2.48 -15.84
CA THR A 65 -3.37 -2.27 -17.19
C THR A 65 -2.76 -1.02 -17.82
N ASP A 66 -2.56 0.05 -17.05
CA ASP A 66 -1.94 1.27 -17.53
C ASP A 66 -0.44 1.09 -17.75
N ILE A 67 0.25 0.38 -16.84
CA ILE A 67 1.69 0.05 -17.01
C ILE A 67 1.91 -0.83 -18.23
N ALA A 68 1.05 -1.83 -18.45
CA ALA A 68 1.10 -2.76 -19.58
C ALA A 68 0.57 -2.14 -20.90
N ALA A 69 0.11 -0.89 -20.89
CA ALA A 69 -0.32 -0.21 -22.09
C ALA A 69 0.88 0.01 -23.02
N GLY A 70 0.79 -0.51 -24.26
CA GLY A 70 1.88 -0.45 -25.23
C GLY A 70 3.00 -1.50 -25.05
N ALA A 71 2.90 -2.39 -24.06
CA ALA A 71 3.80 -3.53 -23.94
C ALA A 71 3.68 -4.46 -25.17
N LEU A 72 4.78 -5.11 -25.57
CA LEU A 72 4.82 -6.10 -26.65
C LEU A 72 4.07 -7.37 -26.25
N HIS A 73 4.21 -7.77 -24.99
CA HIS A 73 3.62 -8.98 -24.42
C HIS A 73 2.87 -8.67 -23.11
N PRO A 74 1.79 -7.89 -23.19
CA PRO A 74 1.00 -7.48 -22.01
C PRO A 74 0.44 -8.67 -21.23
N GLU A 75 0.27 -9.82 -21.85
CA GLU A 75 -0.17 -11.07 -21.24
C GLU A 75 0.83 -11.65 -20.22
N ARG A 76 2.08 -11.18 -20.23
CA ARG A 76 3.14 -11.56 -19.29
C ARG A 76 3.36 -10.53 -18.19
N VAL A 77 2.62 -9.42 -18.19
CA VAL A 77 2.74 -8.34 -17.21
C VAL A 77 1.77 -8.57 -16.06
N VAL A 78 2.25 -8.52 -14.82
CA VAL A 78 1.45 -8.65 -13.60
C VAL A 78 1.92 -7.67 -12.53
N GLY A 79 1.06 -7.36 -11.56
CA GLY A 79 1.49 -6.73 -10.33
C GLY A 79 1.95 -7.77 -9.32
N LEU A 80 3.03 -7.47 -8.59
CA LEU A 80 3.51 -8.25 -7.46
C LEU A 80 3.87 -7.28 -6.33
N HIS A 81 2.83 -6.86 -5.60
CA HIS A 81 2.91 -5.79 -4.62
C HIS A 81 3.31 -6.35 -3.24
N PHE A 82 4.51 -5.98 -2.81
CA PHE A 82 5.06 -6.30 -1.49
C PHE A 82 4.83 -5.14 -0.51
N PHE A 83 4.61 -5.50 0.75
CA PHE A 83 4.44 -4.54 1.84
C PHE A 83 5.77 -4.27 2.58
N ASN A 84 6.02 -3.01 2.93
CA ASN A 84 7.25 -2.61 3.62
C ASN A 84 7.12 -2.82 5.15
N PRO A 85 8.09 -3.47 5.82
CA PRO A 85 9.34 -4.03 5.28
C PRO A 85 9.17 -5.43 4.69
N VAL A 86 9.65 -5.59 3.45
CA VAL A 86 9.45 -6.79 2.61
C VAL A 86 9.88 -8.08 3.30
N HIS A 87 10.90 -8.07 4.14
CA HIS A 87 11.37 -9.27 4.84
C HIS A 87 10.51 -9.69 6.04
N ARG A 88 9.61 -8.83 6.53
CA ARG A 88 8.73 -9.12 7.67
C ARG A 88 7.27 -9.27 7.30
N MET A 89 6.80 -8.51 6.32
CA MET A 89 5.40 -8.55 5.92
C MET A 89 5.11 -9.87 5.19
N PRO A 90 4.15 -10.69 5.66
CA PRO A 90 3.89 -12.00 5.07
C PRO A 90 3.08 -11.92 3.78
N LEU A 91 2.23 -10.91 3.63
CA LEU A 91 1.34 -10.74 2.48
C LEU A 91 2.07 -10.28 1.21
N VAL A 92 1.58 -10.74 0.06
CA VAL A 92 1.85 -10.18 -1.27
C VAL A 92 0.56 -10.15 -2.08
N GLU A 93 0.21 -9.01 -2.65
CA GLU A 93 -0.90 -8.92 -3.62
C GLU A 93 -0.38 -9.23 -5.03
N ILE A 94 -1.07 -10.13 -5.73
CA ILE A 94 -0.78 -10.46 -7.14
C ILE A 94 -1.89 -9.85 -7.98
N ILE A 95 -1.54 -8.82 -8.74
CA ILE A 95 -2.52 -8.02 -9.46
C ILE A 95 -2.60 -8.48 -10.90
N ALA A 96 -3.77 -8.98 -11.29
CA ALA A 96 -4.07 -9.37 -12.66
C ALA A 96 -4.58 -8.16 -13.45
N GLY A 97 -3.73 -7.61 -14.32
CA GLY A 97 -4.12 -6.61 -15.31
C GLY A 97 -5.10 -7.21 -16.33
N GLN A 98 -5.79 -6.35 -17.08
CA GLN A 98 -6.86 -6.78 -17.99
C GLN A 98 -6.41 -7.82 -19.05
N ARG A 99 -5.13 -7.77 -19.45
CA ARG A 99 -4.56 -8.68 -20.44
C ARG A 99 -3.68 -9.76 -19.84
N SER A 100 -3.40 -9.73 -18.53
CA SER A 100 -2.52 -10.70 -17.87
C SER A 100 -3.04 -12.12 -18.08
N SER A 101 -2.16 -13.03 -18.51
CA SER A 101 -2.53 -14.43 -18.69
C SER A 101 -2.64 -15.15 -17.35
N PRO A 102 -3.49 -16.20 -17.26
CA PRO A 102 -3.52 -17.07 -16.09
C PRO A 102 -2.16 -17.70 -15.77
N GLU A 103 -1.34 -17.97 -16.78
CA GLU A 103 0.02 -18.54 -16.61
C GLU A 103 0.99 -17.55 -15.96
N ALA A 104 0.93 -16.26 -16.33
CA ALA A 104 1.73 -15.22 -15.69
C ALA A 104 1.35 -15.02 -14.22
N VAL A 105 0.04 -14.99 -13.92
CA VAL A 105 -0.49 -14.89 -12.54
C VAL A 105 -0.08 -16.12 -11.73
N ALA A 106 -0.18 -17.33 -12.28
CA ALA A 106 0.25 -18.56 -11.63
C ALA A 106 1.75 -18.59 -11.34
N THR A 107 2.59 -18.09 -12.27
CA THR A 107 4.04 -17.96 -12.08
C THR A 107 4.37 -17.01 -10.93
N ALA A 108 3.73 -15.83 -10.89
CA ALA A 108 3.90 -14.87 -9.79
C ALA A 108 3.44 -15.45 -8.44
N HIS A 109 2.34 -16.21 -8.44
CA HIS A 109 1.84 -16.92 -7.26
C HIS A 109 2.83 -17.96 -6.74
N ALA A 110 3.32 -18.84 -7.62
CA ALA A 110 4.34 -19.82 -7.25
C ALA A 110 5.62 -19.17 -6.73
N PHE A 111 6.02 -18.03 -7.31
CA PHE A 111 7.16 -17.26 -6.85
C PHE A 111 6.95 -16.69 -5.42
N ALA A 112 5.80 -16.08 -5.15
CA ALA A 112 5.46 -15.57 -3.81
C ALA A 112 5.49 -16.68 -2.74
N ILE A 113 4.90 -17.84 -3.03
CA ILE A 113 4.94 -19.01 -2.13
C ILE A 113 6.39 -19.45 -1.88
N LYS A 114 7.23 -19.51 -2.93
CA LYS A 114 8.65 -19.89 -2.79
C LYS A 114 9.45 -18.91 -1.92
N LEU A 115 9.04 -17.64 -1.85
CA LEU A 115 9.59 -16.64 -0.95
C LEU A 115 9.08 -16.76 0.50
N GLY A 116 8.18 -17.71 0.78
CA GLY A 116 7.53 -17.85 2.09
C GLY A 116 6.47 -16.77 2.35
N LYS A 117 5.88 -16.21 1.28
CA LYS A 117 4.80 -15.21 1.37
C LYS A 117 3.43 -15.87 1.25
N THR A 118 2.42 -15.17 1.71
CA THR A 118 1.01 -15.48 1.52
C THR A 118 0.49 -14.63 0.36
N PRO A 119 0.33 -15.20 -0.84
CA PRO A 119 -0.20 -14.47 -1.98
C PRO A 119 -1.72 -14.32 -1.90
N VAL A 120 -2.24 -13.17 -2.32
CA VAL A 120 -3.67 -12.95 -2.59
C VAL A 120 -3.80 -12.42 -4.02
N ILE A 121 -4.65 -13.06 -4.82
CA ILE A 121 -4.89 -12.62 -6.21
C ILE A 121 -5.96 -11.55 -6.20
N VAL A 122 -5.64 -10.41 -6.81
CA VAL A 122 -6.46 -9.21 -6.82
C VAL A 122 -6.66 -8.76 -8.26
N LYS A 123 -7.87 -8.33 -8.60
CA LYS A 123 -8.17 -7.69 -9.89
C LYS A 123 -7.54 -6.30 -9.91
N ASP A 124 -7.02 -5.91 -11.06
CA ASP A 124 -6.44 -4.59 -11.24
C ASP A 124 -7.45 -3.46 -11.00
N GLY A 125 -6.99 -2.42 -10.31
CA GLY A 125 -7.79 -1.28 -9.91
C GLY A 125 -7.05 -0.32 -8.98
N PRO A 126 -7.55 0.92 -8.82
CA PRO A 126 -6.93 1.95 -7.98
C PRO A 126 -6.76 1.48 -6.54
N GLY A 127 -5.51 1.44 -6.05
CA GLY A 127 -5.17 1.01 -4.69
C GLY A 127 -5.41 -0.48 -4.40
N PHE A 128 -5.64 -1.30 -5.42
CA PHE A 128 -5.83 -2.75 -5.32
C PHE A 128 -6.85 -3.14 -4.25
N LEU A 129 -6.49 -4.01 -3.29
CA LEU A 129 -7.38 -4.44 -2.21
C LEU A 129 -7.01 -3.76 -0.89
N VAL A 130 -5.78 -3.97 -0.40
CA VAL A 130 -5.39 -3.52 0.95
C VAL A 130 -5.37 -2.00 1.05
N ASN A 131 -4.70 -1.31 0.13
CA ASN A 131 -4.61 0.15 0.17
C ASN A 131 -5.98 0.80 0.00
N ARG A 132 -6.85 0.23 -0.85
CA ARG A 132 -8.24 0.67 -1.01
C ARG A 132 -9.00 0.58 0.31
N ILE A 133 -9.08 -0.60 0.93
CA ILE A 133 -9.84 -0.81 2.17
C ILE A 133 -9.24 0.03 3.33
N LEU A 134 -7.91 0.02 3.48
CA LEU A 134 -7.22 0.74 4.54
C LEU A 134 -7.44 2.25 4.45
N THR A 135 -7.53 2.81 3.24
CA THR A 135 -7.75 4.24 3.08
C THR A 135 -9.11 4.67 3.62
N PHE A 136 -10.17 3.88 3.44
CA PHE A 136 -11.49 4.21 4.00
C PHE A 136 -11.48 4.19 5.54
N TYR A 137 -10.78 3.22 6.15
CA TYR A 137 -10.53 3.18 7.59
C TYR A 137 -9.81 4.44 8.09
N LEU A 138 -8.73 4.84 7.41
CA LEU A 138 -7.92 6.00 7.79
C LEU A 138 -8.67 7.32 7.54
N ASN A 139 -9.49 7.37 6.50
CA ASN A 139 -10.31 8.55 6.20
C ASN A 139 -11.37 8.75 7.28
N GLU A 140 -11.98 7.69 7.80
CA GLU A 140 -12.92 7.84 8.91
C GLU A 140 -12.22 8.38 10.17
N ALA A 141 -10.97 7.98 10.44
CA ALA A 141 -10.17 8.56 11.52
C ALA A 141 -9.86 10.06 11.30
N LEU A 142 -9.46 10.44 10.09
CA LEU A 142 -9.19 11.84 9.71
C LEU A 142 -10.46 12.70 9.77
N GLN A 143 -11.60 12.15 9.36
CA GLN A 143 -12.90 12.81 9.46
C GLN A 143 -13.27 13.08 10.92
N MET A 144 -13.09 12.08 11.81
CA MET A 144 -13.30 12.27 13.25
C MET A 144 -12.35 13.27 13.88
N LEU A 145 -11.11 13.36 13.39
CA LEU A 145 -10.18 14.42 13.81
C LEU A 145 -10.76 15.80 13.49
N VAL A 146 -11.23 16.03 12.26
CA VAL A 146 -11.86 17.31 11.85
C VAL A 146 -13.12 17.61 12.66
N GLU A 147 -13.86 16.59 13.08
CA GLU A 147 -15.02 16.73 13.98
C GLU A 147 -14.66 17.02 15.46
N GLY A 148 -13.37 17.11 15.78
CA GLY A 148 -12.85 17.50 17.08
C GLY A 148 -12.41 16.34 17.98
N VAL A 149 -12.37 15.10 17.48
CA VAL A 149 -11.87 13.97 18.27
C VAL A 149 -10.34 14.01 18.31
N ARG A 150 -9.77 13.79 19.50
CA ARG A 150 -8.32 13.74 19.69
C ARG A 150 -7.71 12.51 19.01
N MET A 151 -6.59 12.70 18.32
CA MET A 151 -5.86 11.61 17.65
C MET A 151 -5.43 10.52 18.64
N GLU A 152 -5.03 10.92 19.85
CA GLU A 152 -4.63 9.99 20.90
C GLU A 152 -5.79 9.06 21.31
N ALA A 153 -7.01 9.60 21.36
CA ALA A 153 -8.20 8.82 21.68
C ALA A 153 -8.57 7.84 20.55
N LEU A 154 -8.38 8.25 19.29
CA LEU A 154 -8.59 7.40 18.11
C LEU A 154 -7.57 6.26 18.06
N ASP A 155 -6.28 6.57 18.29
CA ASP A 155 -5.21 5.58 18.40
C ASP A 155 -5.46 4.59 19.54
N GLU A 156 -5.74 5.09 20.74
CA GLU A 156 -6.00 4.24 21.91
C GLU A 156 -7.25 3.37 21.71
N ALA A 157 -8.32 3.92 21.13
CA ALA A 157 -9.55 3.16 20.87
C ALA A 157 -9.28 1.99 19.92
N MET A 158 -8.53 2.21 18.83
CA MET A 158 -8.25 1.14 17.87
C MET A 158 -7.20 0.14 18.36
N GLU A 159 -6.22 0.57 19.14
CA GLU A 159 -5.29 -0.35 19.82
C GLU A 159 -6.04 -1.25 20.81
N LYS A 160 -7.00 -0.69 21.58
CA LYS A 160 -7.88 -1.49 22.48
C LYS A 160 -8.82 -2.42 21.72
N PHE A 161 -9.28 -2.03 20.53
CA PHE A 161 -10.09 -2.89 19.67
C PHE A 161 -9.29 -4.11 19.19
N GLY A 162 -7.98 -3.96 19.03
CA GLY A 162 -7.07 -5.04 18.63
C GLY A 162 -6.20 -4.71 17.41
N MET A 163 -6.25 -3.48 16.89
CA MET A 163 -5.34 -3.06 15.82
C MET A 163 -3.90 -3.02 16.35
N PRO A 164 -2.90 -3.49 15.57
CA PRO A 164 -1.49 -3.45 15.99
C PRO A 164 -0.94 -2.04 16.23
N MET A 165 -1.57 -1.04 15.62
CA MET A 165 -1.18 0.37 15.68
C MET A 165 -2.41 1.25 15.48
N GLY A 166 -2.50 2.34 16.24
CA GLY A 166 -3.53 3.36 16.02
C GLY A 166 -3.45 4.03 14.63
N PRO A 167 -4.56 4.53 14.06
CA PRO A 167 -4.61 5.07 12.71
C PRO A 167 -3.63 6.23 12.44
N PHE A 168 -3.40 7.14 13.39
CA PHE A 168 -2.48 8.27 13.19
C PHE A 168 -1.02 7.83 13.32
N ALA A 169 -0.74 6.93 14.27
CA ALA A 169 0.57 6.31 14.35
C ALA A 169 0.89 5.51 13.08
N LEU A 170 -0.12 4.85 12.48
CA LEU A 170 0.00 4.12 11.22
C LEU A 170 0.27 5.06 10.04
N LEU A 171 -0.49 6.16 9.92
CA LEU A 171 -0.25 7.19 8.91
C LEU A 171 1.19 7.73 8.97
N ASP A 172 1.68 8.05 10.16
CA ASP A 172 3.07 8.50 10.34
C ASP A 172 4.10 7.41 10.04
N GLN A 173 3.77 6.13 10.28
CA GLN A 173 4.63 4.99 9.99
C GLN A 173 4.74 4.70 8.48
N VAL A 174 3.63 4.80 7.75
CA VAL A 174 3.57 4.67 6.28
C VAL A 174 4.28 5.85 5.61
N GLY A 175 4.12 7.04 6.18
CA GLY A 175 4.57 8.30 5.61
C GLY A 175 3.40 9.04 4.96
N LEU A 176 3.26 10.32 5.32
CA LEU A 176 2.07 11.09 4.95
C LEU A 176 2.01 11.41 3.46
N ASP A 177 3.15 11.53 2.78
CA ASP A 177 3.22 11.69 1.33
C ASP A 177 2.80 10.42 0.57
N THR A 178 3.22 9.24 1.03
CA THR A 178 2.74 7.97 0.47
C THR A 178 1.22 7.84 0.66
N ALA A 179 0.72 8.09 1.88
CA ALA A 179 -0.70 8.04 2.18
C ALA A 179 -1.49 9.07 1.35
N GLY A 180 -0.98 10.30 1.21
CA GLY A 180 -1.58 11.35 0.40
C GLY A 180 -1.64 10.99 -1.08
N HIS A 181 -0.58 10.38 -1.63
CA HIS A 181 -0.58 9.89 -3.00
C HIS A 181 -1.66 8.83 -3.24
N VAL A 182 -1.74 7.81 -2.38
CA VAL A 182 -2.77 6.77 -2.47
C VAL A 182 -4.17 7.38 -2.33
N ALA A 183 -4.38 8.28 -1.36
CA ALA A 183 -5.65 8.94 -1.15
C ALA A 183 -6.08 9.78 -2.36
N SER A 184 -5.15 10.47 -3.03
CA SER A 184 -5.41 11.19 -4.28
C SER A 184 -5.82 10.25 -5.42
N VAL A 185 -5.14 9.10 -5.57
CA VAL A 185 -5.49 8.08 -6.58
C VAL A 185 -6.91 7.56 -6.35
N LEU A 186 -7.25 7.26 -5.09
CA LEU A 186 -8.58 6.76 -4.73
C LEU A 186 -9.67 7.85 -4.86
N ARG A 187 -9.36 9.11 -4.55
CA ARG A 187 -10.26 10.25 -4.74
C ARG A 187 -10.57 10.48 -6.21
N ALA A 188 -9.57 10.37 -7.09
CA ALA A 188 -9.78 10.47 -8.53
C ALA A 188 -10.67 9.32 -9.06
N ALA A 189 -10.54 8.12 -8.51
CA ALA A 189 -11.29 6.95 -8.93
C ALA A 189 -12.73 6.90 -8.37
N PHE A 190 -12.93 7.26 -7.10
CA PHE A 190 -14.17 7.03 -6.37
C PHE A 190 -14.90 8.32 -5.95
N GLY A 191 -14.33 9.50 -6.27
CA GLY A 191 -14.95 10.78 -6.01
C GLY A 191 -15.21 11.04 -4.53
N GLU A 192 -16.34 11.65 -4.21
CA GLU A 192 -16.70 12.04 -2.84
C GLU A 192 -16.76 10.85 -1.87
N ARG A 193 -17.02 9.64 -2.37
CA ARG A 193 -17.04 8.41 -1.57
C ARG A 193 -15.72 8.14 -0.87
N ALA A 194 -14.59 8.50 -1.50
CA ALA A 194 -13.28 8.38 -0.89
C ALA A 194 -13.06 9.36 0.27
N GLY A 195 -13.98 10.29 0.56
CA GLY A 195 -13.89 11.22 1.68
C GLY A 195 -13.05 12.47 1.40
N ALA A 196 -13.28 13.54 2.16
CA ALA A 196 -12.63 14.86 2.00
C ALA A 196 -11.28 14.98 2.73
N THR A 197 -10.70 13.85 3.13
CA THR A 197 -9.53 13.77 4.02
C THR A 197 -8.20 13.92 3.28
N VAL A 198 -8.22 13.86 1.94
CA VAL A 198 -7.09 14.24 1.08
C VAL A 198 -6.64 15.66 1.42
N ASP A 199 -7.58 16.60 1.57
CA ASP A 199 -7.31 18.00 1.86
C ASP A 199 -6.59 18.18 3.21
N VAL A 200 -6.93 17.34 4.21
CA VAL A 200 -6.26 17.31 5.51
C VAL A 200 -4.82 16.85 5.34
N LEU A 201 -4.60 15.74 4.63
CA LEU A 201 -3.25 15.23 4.38
C LEU A 201 -2.40 16.22 3.58
N GLU A 202 -2.95 16.84 2.54
CA GLU A 202 -2.27 17.87 1.75
C GLU A 202 -1.83 19.06 2.63
N THR A 203 -2.72 19.55 3.49
CA THR A 203 -2.42 20.63 4.43
C THR A 203 -1.28 20.25 5.39
N VAL A 204 -1.32 19.02 5.90
CA VAL A 204 -0.28 18.51 6.82
C VAL A 204 1.05 18.32 6.09
N ILE A 205 1.06 17.74 4.90
CA ILE A 205 2.25 17.54 4.07
C ILE A 205 2.89 18.89 3.69
N ALA A 206 2.08 19.89 3.33
CA ALA A 206 2.54 21.24 2.99
C ALA A 206 3.26 21.94 4.16
N SER A 207 3.03 21.49 5.40
CA SER A 207 3.75 21.95 6.60
C SER A 207 5.03 21.16 6.92
N GLU A 208 5.56 20.42 5.94
CA GLU A 208 6.76 19.57 6.04
C GLU A 208 6.63 18.44 7.08
N ARG A 209 5.41 17.98 7.32
CA ARG A 209 5.13 16.82 8.17
C ARG A 209 5.00 15.58 7.28
N LEU A 210 6.00 14.71 7.29
CA LEU A 210 6.04 13.50 6.45
C LEU A 210 5.97 12.21 7.27
N GLY A 211 5.78 12.32 8.58
CA GLY A 211 5.65 11.20 9.49
C GLY A 211 6.98 10.83 10.18
N ARG A 212 7.13 9.55 10.50
CA ARG A 212 8.29 9.02 11.23
C ARG A 212 9.60 9.24 10.50
N LYS A 213 9.59 9.26 9.16
CA LYS A 213 10.79 9.33 8.31
C LYS A 213 11.54 10.66 8.40
N ASN A 214 10.85 11.78 8.63
CA ASN A 214 11.47 13.09 8.83
C ASN A 214 11.34 13.59 10.28
N GLY A 215 10.94 12.72 11.20
CA GLY A 215 10.85 13.03 12.62
C GLY A 215 9.56 13.75 13.04
N ARG A 216 8.66 14.07 12.11
CA ARG A 216 7.49 14.90 12.39
C ARG A 216 6.31 14.55 11.47
N GLY A 217 5.19 14.17 12.06
CA GLY A 217 3.94 13.88 11.38
C GLY A 217 2.75 14.44 12.16
N PHE A 218 1.74 13.60 12.39
CA PHE A 218 0.73 13.81 13.44
C PHE A 218 1.36 13.77 14.84
N TYR A 219 2.39 12.94 15.02
CA TYR A 219 3.22 12.87 16.22
C TYR A 219 4.64 13.40 15.99
N ARG A 220 5.35 13.66 17.10
CA ARG A 220 6.79 13.95 17.09
C ARG A 220 7.60 12.69 17.30
N TYR A 221 8.69 12.55 16.55
CA TYR A 221 9.59 11.40 16.64
C TYR A 221 11.03 11.85 16.88
N ARG A 222 11.71 11.19 17.82
CA ARG A 222 13.14 11.39 18.08
C ARG A 222 13.84 10.04 18.13
N ASN A 223 14.87 9.86 17.32
CA ASN A 223 15.57 8.57 17.13
C ASN A 223 14.58 7.44 16.79
N GLY A 224 13.59 7.75 15.94
CA GLY A 224 12.54 6.84 15.54
C GLY A 224 11.54 6.46 16.63
N LYS A 225 11.56 7.06 17.83
CA LYS A 225 10.56 6.81 18.89
C LYS A 225 9.56 7.95 19.01
N ARG A 226 8.27 7.64 19.19
CA ARG A 226 7.19 8.61 19.44
C ARG A 226 7.48 9.38 20.75
N ARG A 227 7.37 10.71 20.73
CA ARG A 227 7.66 11.60 21.87
C ARG A 227 6.46 12.39 22.39
N GLY A 228 5.28 12.14 21.84
CA GLY A 228 4.04 12.84 22.18
C GLY A 228 3.38 13.42 20.94
N THR A 229 2.20 13.99 21.13
CA THR A 229 1.47 14.73 20.10
C THR A 229 2.13 16.07 19.79
N ASP A 230 1.93 16.52 18.56
CA ASP A 230 2.32 17.86 18.15
C ASP A 230 1.08 18.75 18.16
N ASP A 231 0.80 19.46 19.25
CA ASP A 231 -0.46 20.22 19.37
C ASP A 231 -0.68 21.27 18.26
N GLU A 232 0.37 21.70 17.58
CA GLU A 232 0.28 22.55 16.38
C GLU A 232 -0.55 21.91 15.26
N ILE A 233 -0.64 20.58 15.22
CA ILE A 233 -1.42 19.85 14.22
C ILE A 233 -2.91 20.14 14.32
N TYR A 234 -3.44 20.33 15.53
CA TYR A 234 -4.85 20.63 15.74
C TYR A 234 -5.19 22.02 15.20
N ASN A 235 -4.30 22.99 15.44
CA ASN A 235 -4.44 24.32 14.84
C ASN A 235 -4.34 24.27 13.31
N LEU A 236 -3.43 23.47 12.77
CA LEU A 236 -3.21 23.33 11.33
C LEU A 236 -4.44 22.74 10.62
N VAL A 237 -5.08 21.74 11.22
CA VAL A 237 -6.27 21.08 10.65
C VAL A 237 -7.59 21.71 11.11
N GLY A 238 -7.54 22.89 11.76
CA GLY A 238 -8.72 23.68 12.12
C GLY A 238 -9.51 23.18 13.34
N VAL A 239 -8.96 22.27 14.12
CA VAL A 239 -9.60 21.67 15.30
C VAL A 239 -9.31 22.50 16.53
N ARG A 240 -10.35 23.14 17.09
CA ARG A 240 -10.23 24.04 18.25
C ARG A 240 -10.83 23.46 19.54
N ASP A 241 -11.92 22.73 19.43
CA ASP A 241 -12.62 22.13 20.56
C ASP A 241 -12.42 20.61 20.56
N SER A 242 -12.15 20.04 21.73
CA SER A 242 -12.06 18.59 21.88
C SER A 242 -13.45 18.01 22.14
N ARG A 243 -13.93 17.16 21.24
CA ARG A 243 -15.16 16.39 21.43
C ARG A 243 -14.83 15.07 22.11
N GLN A 244 -15.51 14.80 23.23
CA GLN A 244 -15.47 13.49 23.86
C GLN A 244 -16.50 12.58 23.19
N VAL A 245 -16.03 11.45 22.69
CA VAL A 245 -16.85 10.42 22.03
C VAL A 245 -16.52 9.08 22.67
N PRO A 246 -17.51 8.23 23.00
CA PRO A 246 -17.25 6.91 23.55
C PRO A 246 -16.34 6.08 22.64
N ALA A 247 -15.41 5.32 23.22
CA ALA A 247 -14.45 4.52 22.46
C ALA A 247 -15.14 3.52 21.52
N GLU A 248 -16.25 2.90 21.95
CA GLU A 248 -17.04 1.99 21.13
C GLU A 248 -17.54 2.67 19.84
N THR A 249 -18.05 3.91 19.94
CA THR A 249 -18.48 4.67 18.76
C THR A 249 -17.32 5.00 17.81
N LEU A 250 -16.12 5.30 18.35
CA LEU A 250 -14.93 5.53 17.53
C LEU A 250 -14.55 4.26 16.77
N GLN A 251 -14.54 3.12 17.47
CA GLN A 251 -14.23 1.80 16.90
C GLN A 251 -15.23 1.41 15.82
N GLU A 252 -16.52 1.49 16.12
CA GLU A 252 -17.60 1.15 15.19
C GLU A 252 -17.50 1.96 13.90
N ARG A 253 -17.34 3.29 13.98
CA ARG A 253 -17.23 4.13 12.78
C ARG A 253 -16.11 3.67 11.86
N MET A 254 -14.89 3.53 12.40
CA MET A 254 -13.72 3.13 11.63
C MET A 254 -13.84 1.72 11.06
N VAL A 255 -14.31 0.76 11.86
CA VAL A 255 -14.43 -0.65 11.44
C VAL A 255 -15.57 -0.82 10.44
N LEU A 256 -16.69 -0.13 10.59
CA LEU A 256 -17.79 -0.19 9.64
C LEU A 256 -17.41 0.45 8.30
N ALA A 257 -16.64 1.55 8.29
CA ALA A 257 -16.10 2.11 7.05
C ALA A 257 -15.19 1.11 6.32
N MET A 258 -14.32 0.41 7.07
CA MET A 258 -13.46 -0.64 6.54
C MET A 258 -14.25 -1.84 5.98
N ILE A 259 -15.24 -2.34 6.73
CA ILE A 259 -16.08 -3.47 6.33
C ILE A 259 -16.91 -3.12 5.10
N ASN A 260 -17.46 -1.91 5.05
CA ASN A 260 -18.26 -1.47 3.90
C ASN A 260 -17.42 -1.49 2.61
N GLU A 261 -16.17 -1.00 2.66
CA GLU A 261 -15.29 -1.05 1.50
C GLU A 261 -14.87 -2.48 1.14
N ALA A 262 -14.63 -3.33 2.15
CA ALA A 262 -14.36 -4.74 1.93
C ALA A 262 -15.51 -5.45 1.18
N VAL A 263 -16.76 -5.20 1.57
CA VAL A 263 -17.94 -5.77 0.88
C VAL A 263 -18.01 -5.27 -0.56
N LEU A 264 -17.78 -3.97 -0.80
CA LEU A 264 -17.76 -3.42 -2.17
C LEU A 264 -16.63 -4.03 -3.02
N CYS A 265 -15.44 -4.25 -2.46
CA CYS A 265 -14.37 -4.97 -3.14
C CYS A 265 -14.81 -6.39 -3.56
N LEU A 266 -15.55 -7.09 -2.72
CA LEU A 266 -16.10 -8.41 -3.08
C LEU A 266 -17.16 -8.31 -4.19
N GLU A 267 -18.10 -7.37 -4.08
CA GLU A 267 -19.18 -7.15 -5.06
C GLU A 267 -18.63 -6.76 -6.45
N GLU A 268 -17.57 -5.96 -6.48
CA GLU A 268 -16.89 -5.53 -7.72
C GLU A 268 -15.95 -6.61 -8.30
N GLY A 269 -15.81 -7.74 -7.60
CA GLY A 269 -14.93 -8.84 -7.96
C GLY A 269 -13.45 -8.45 -7.90
N VAL A 270 -13.07 -7.54 -6.99
CA VAL A 270 -11.66 -7.20 -6.70
C VAL A 270 -10.93 -8.45 -6.21
N VAL A 271 -11.62 -9.29 -5.45
CA VAL A 271 -11.19 -10.66 -5.10
C VAL A 271 -12.29 -11.66 -5.41
N ALA A 272 -11.92 -12.94 -5.48
CA ALA A 272 -12.86 -14.00 -5.82
C ALA A 272 -13.72 -14.45 -4.63
N GLN A 273 -13.19 -14.40 -3.40
CA GLN A 273 -13.86 -14.97 -2.23
C GLN A 273 -13.68 -14.09 -0.99
N PRO A 274 -14.65 -14.10 -0.04
CA PRO A 274 -14.55 -13.32 1.21
C PRO A 274 -13.25 -13.58 1.97
N ARG A 275 -12.81 -14.85 2.04
CA ARG A 275 -11.59 -15.26 2.75
C ARG A 275 -10.33 -14.55 2.25
N ASP A 276 -10.30 -14.12 0.99
CA ASP A 276 -9.14 -13.47 0.39
C ASP A 276 -8.99 -12.06 0.98
N ILE A 277 -10.12 -11.40 1.30
CA ILE A 277 -10.15 -10.14 2.06
C ILE A 277 -9.68 -10.38 3.48
N ASP A 278 -10.24 -11.38 4.17
CA ASP A 278 -9.88 -11.66 5.56
C ASP A 278 -8.38 -11.93 5.71
N ILE A 279 -7.81 -12.76 4.83
CA ILE A 279 -6.38 -13.04 4.80
C ILE A 279 -5.58 -11.76 4.51
N ALA A 280 -5.98 -10.97 3.51
CA ALA A 280 -5.24 -9.75 3.15
C ALA A 280 -5.26 -8.68 4.24
N MET A 281 -6.37 -8.54 4.98
CA MET A 281 -6.50 -7.50 6.01
C MET A 281 -5.92 -7.91 7.37
N VAL A 282 -5.73 -9.20 7.62
CA VAL A 282 -5.15 -9.71 8.88
C VAL A 282 -3.61 -9.84 8.82
N MET A 283 -3.05 -10.07 7.64
CA MET A 283 -1.62 -10.35 7.42
C MET A 283 -0.76 -9.08 7.36
#